data_AF-A0A7K6NAX5-F1
#
_entry.id   AF-A0A7K6NAX5-F1
#
_cell.length_a   1.000
_cell.length_b   1.000
_cell.length_c   1.000
_cell.angle_alpha   90.00
_cell.angle_beta   90.00
_cell.angle_gamma   90.00
#
_symmetry.space_group_name_H-M   'P 1'
#
loop_
_entity.id
_entity.type
_entity.pdbx_description
1 polymer ?
#
loop_
_entity_poly.entity_id
_entity_poly.type
_entity_poly.pdbx_seq_one_letter_code
_entity_poly.pdbx_strand_id
1 'polypeptide(L)'
;LLQQWYTSSMNVVCTWLTDRMDLQLHIYQLKTLIRIVKKTYRDFRLQGVLDSTLNSKTYETIRNRLTVEEATASVSEGGGLQGITMKDSDE
;
A
#
# COMPACT_ATOMS: atom_id res chain seq x y z
N LEU A 1 -20.29 7.90 2.58
CA LEU A 1 -19.21 8.87 2.31
C LEU A 1 -17.82 8.26 2.58
N LEU A 2 -17.47 7.90 3.82
CA LEU A 2 -16.13 7.38 4.16
C LEU A 2 -15.70 6.13 3.36
N GLN A 3 -16.60 5.15 3.19
CA GLN A 3 -16.34 3.97 2.36
C GLN A 3 -15.97 4.33 0.91
N GLN A 4 -16.67 5.30 0.32
CA GLN A 4 -16.41 5.76 -1.04
C GLN A 4 -15.06 6.49 -1.13
N TRP A 5 -14.71 7.30 -0.13
CA TRP A 5 -13.40 7.94 -0.04
C TRP A 5 -12.26 6.93 0.06
N TYR A 6 -12.41 5.91 0.92
CA TYR A 6 -11.44 4.83 1.04
C TYR A 6 -11.27 4.10 -0.29
N THR A 7 -12.38 3.68 -0.89
CA THR A 7 -12.39 2.96 -2.18
C THR A 7 -11.74 3.80 -3.28
N SER A 8 -12.07 5.08 -3.38
CA SER A 8 -11.47 6.00 -4.36
C SER A 8 -9.96 6.16 -4.13
N SER A 9 -9.53 6.28 -2.87
CA SER A 9 -8.12 6.41 -2.51
C SER A 9 -7.33 5.17 -2.94
N MET A 10 -7.85 3.97 -2.64
CA MET A 10 -7.23 2.72 -3.06
C MET A 10 -7.21 2.58 -4.58
N ASN A 11 -8.28 2.94 -5.29
CA ASN A 11 -8.32 2.88 -6.75
C ASN A 11 -7.27 3.79 -7.41
N VAL A 12 -7.05 5.00 -6.88
CA VAL A 12 -6.01 5.92 -7.40
C VAL A 12 -4.62 5.32 -7.23
N VAL A 13 -4.31 4.77 -6.05
CA VAL A 13 -3.01 4.10 -5.80
C VAL A 13 -2.85 2.88 -6.71
N CYS A 14 -3.88 2.05 -6.84
CA CYS A 14 -3.87 0.87 -7.70
C CYS A 14 -3.62 1.23 -9.17
N THR A 15 -4.31 2.26 -9.67
CA THR A 15 -4.15 2.75 -11.06
C THR A 15 -2.71 3.21 -11.28
N TRP A 16 -2.18 4.04 -10.37
CA TRP A 16 -0.80 4.54 -10.47
C TRP A 16 0.25 3.41 -10.46
N LEU A 17 0.03 2.35 -9.69
CA LEU A 17 0.89 1.15 -9.67
C LEU A 17 0.74 0.29 -10.93
N THR A 18 -0.46 0.22 -11.48
CA THR A 18 -0.78 -0.54 -12.70
C THR A 18 -0.13 0.09 -13.93
N ASP A 19 -0.17 1.43 -14.04
CA ASP A 19 0.51 2.17 -15.11
C ASP A 19 2.04 1.99 -15.09
N ARG A 20 2.59 1.42 -14.01
CA ARG A 20 4.02 1.16 -13.77
C ARG A 20 4.28 -0.31 -13.43
N MET A 21 3.50 -1.23 -13.98
CA MET A 21 3.65 -2.67 -13.70
C MET A 21 5.02 -3.20 -14.15
N ASP A 22 5.52 -2.72 -15.28
CA ASP A 22 6.79 -3.16 -15.87
C ASP A 22 8.01 -2.38 -15.33
N LEU A 23 7.80 -1.47 -14.38
CA LEU A 23 8.85 -0.64 -13.79
C LEU A 23 9.04 -1.02 -12.32
N GLN A 24 10.31 -1.14 -11.89
CA GLN A 24 10.65 -1.23 -10.48
C GLN A 24 10.43 0.13 -9.81
N LEU A 25 9.82 0.13 -8.61
CA LEU A 25 9.61 1.37 -7.88
C LEU A 25 10.93 1.87 -7.29
N HIS A 26 11.16 3.18 -7.38
CA HIS A 26 12.25 3.80 -6.66
C HIS A 26 12.03 3.66 -5.14
N ILE A 27 13.09 3.44 -4.35
CA ILE A 27 13.00 3.20 -2.91
C ILE A 27 12.19 4.26 -2.16
N TYR A 28 12.35 5.55 -2.50
CA TYR A 28 11.54 6.63 -1.92
C TYR A 28 10.05 6.56 -2.29
N GLN A 29 9.71 6.15 -3.51
CA GLN A 29 8.32 5.97 -3.94
C GLN A 29 7.69 4.82 -3.15
N LEU A 30 8.40 3.69 -3.07
CA LEU A 30 7.99 2.52 -2.29
C LEU A 30 7.72 2.89 -0.82
N LYS A 31 8.68 3.55 -0.15
CA LYS A 31 8.52 4.00 1.25
C LYS A 31 7.33 4.92 1.43
N THR A 32 7.10 5.83 0.47
CA THR A 32 6.00 6.79 0.54
C THR A 32 4.66 6.10 0.37
N LEU A 33 4.55 5.20 -0.60
CA LEU A 33 3.34 4.44 -0.87
C LEU A 33 2.97 3.53 0.30
N ILE A 34 3.95 2.81 0.89
CA ILE A 34 3.73 2.00 2.09
C ILE A 34 3.15 2.86 3.23
N ARG A 35 3.74 4.02 3.50
CA ARG A 35 3.23 4.93 4.54
C ARG A 35 1.80 5.41 4.25
N ILE A 36 1.51 5.82 3.02
CA ILE A 36 0.19 6.33 2.62
C ILE A 36 -0.86 5.22 2.77
N VAL A 37 -0.58 4.02 2.24
CA VAL A 37 -1.51 2.88 2.25
C VAL A 37 -1.81 2.45 3.69
N LYS A 38 -0.77 2.24 4.51
CA LYS A 38 -0.93 1.87 5.93
C LYS A 38 -1.69 2.92 6.72
N LYS A 39 -1.33 4.20 6.55
CA LYS A 39 -2.02 5.30 7.27
C LYS A 39 -3.48 5.39 6.88
N THR A 40 -3.77 5.30 5.58
CA THR A 40 -5.14 5.36 5.05
C THR A 40 -5.97 4.18 5.57
N TYR A 41 -5.45 2.95 5.49
CA TYR A 41 -6.12 1.77 6.04
C TYR A 41 -6.48 1.95 7.51
N ARG A 42 -5.49 2.30 8.35
CA ARG A 42 -5.67 2.47 9.80
C ARG A 42 -6.64 3.60 10.14
N ASP A 43 -6.54 4.75 9.48
CA ASP A 43 -7.43 5.89 9.74
C ASP A 43 -8.88 5.57 9.43
N PHE A 44 -9.15 4.93 8.28
CA PHE A 44 -10.51 4.59 7.90
C PHE A 44 -11.07 3.43 8.75
N ARG A 45 -10.22 2.49 9.19
CA ARG A 45 -10.59 1.49 10.20
C ARG A 45 -11.02 2.14 11.51
N LEU A 46 -10.25 3.11 12.01
CA LEU A 46 -10.58 3.87 13.23
C LEU A 46 -11.88 4.68 13.09
N GLN A 47 -12.22 5.11 11.87
CA GLN A 47 -13.47 5.81 11.57
C GLN A 47 -14.67 4.86 11.34
N GLY A 48 -14.49 3.54 11.48
CA GLY A 48 -15.57 2.54 11.40
C GLY A 48 -15.92 2.10 9.97
N VAL A 49 -15.01 2.24 9.00
CA VAL A 49 -15.19 1.59 7.70
C VAL A 49 -15.14 0.07 7.88
N LEU A 50 -16.12 -0.63 7.29
CA LEU A 50 -16.24 -2.09 7.41
C LEU A 50 -15.01 -2.82 6.86
N ASP A 51 -14.63 -3.91 7.52
CA ASP A 51 -13.50 -4.76 7.10
C ASP A 51 -13.65 -5.31 5.68
N SER A 52 -14.88 -5.57 5.22
CA SER A 52 -15.15 -5.98 3.84
C SER A 52 -14.82 -4.90 2.80
N THR A 53 -14.89 -3.62 3.20
CA THR A 53 -14.48 -2.49 2.37
C THR A 53 -12.97 -2.27 2.49
N LEU A 54 -12.42 -2.34 3.71
CA LEU A 54 -10.99 -2.17 3.96
C LEU A 54 -10.16 -3.23 3.23
N ASN A 55 -10.53 -4.50 3.38
CA ASN A 55 -9.89 -5.67 2.75
C ASN A 55 -10.43 -5.92 1.34
N SER A 56 -10.70 -4.86 0.58
CA SER A 56 -11.11 -4.99 -0.81
C SER A 56 -10.01 -5.65 -1.67
N LYS A 57 -10.40 -6.29 -2.76
CA LYS A 57 -9.45 -6.85 -3.76
C LYS A 57 -8.44 -5.81 -4.27
N THR A 58 -8.86 -4.55 -4.39
CA THR A 58 -7.97 -3.44 -4.77
C THR A 58 -6.88 -3.24 -3.72
N TYR A 59 -7.23 -3.21 -2.45
CA TYR A 59 -6.26 -3.10 -1.36
C TYR A 59 -5.30 -4.30 -1.34
N GLU A 60 -5.80 -5.53 -1.44
CA GLU A 60 -4.96 -6.73 -1.49
C GLU A 60 -3.98 -6.70 -2.67
N THR A 61 -4.42 -6.23 -3.84
CA THR A 61 -3.57 -6.06 -5.02
C THR A 61 -2.43 -5.08 -4.76
N ILE A 62 -2.73 -3.93 -4.16
CA ILE A 62 -1.72 -2.93 -3.77
C ILE A 62 -0.75 -3.52 -2.74
N ARG A 63 -1.28 -4.15 -1.68
CA ARG A 63 -0.50 -4.75 -0.60
C ARG A 63 0.47 -5.79 -1.12
N ASN A 64 0.02 -6.67 -2.01
CA ASN A 64 0.84 -7.70 -2.63
C ASN A 64 1.96 -7.08 -3.49
N ARG A 65 1.63 -6.11 -4.34
CA ARG A 65 2.65 -5.40 -5.15
C ARG A 65 3.71 -4.74 -4.27
N LEU A 66 3.31 -4.00 -3.24
CA LEU A 66 4.25 -3.31 -2.34
C LEU A 66 5.11 -4.30 -1.53
N THR A 67 4.56 -5.45 -1.15
CA THR A 67 5.32 -6.51 -0.44
C THR A 67 6.41 -7.12 -1.31
N VAL A 68 6.11 -7.38 -2.59
CA VAL A 68 7.09 -7.90 -3.56
C VAL A 68 8.18 -6.87 -3.88
N GLU A 69 7.80 -5.60 -4.06
CA GLU A 69 8.75 -4.50 -4.25
C GLU A 69 9.67 -4.33 -3.03
N GLU A 70 9.14 -4.44 -1.81
CA GLU A 70 9.92 -4.44 -0.57
C GLU A 70 10.94 -5.58 -0.54
N ALA A 71 10.51 -6.81 -0.84
CA ALA A 71 11.41 -7.96 -0.90
C ALA A 71 12.52 -7.73 -1.94
N THR A 72 12.17 -7.21 -3.11
CA THR A 72 13.12 -6.91 -4.19
C THR A 72 14.10 -5.79 -3.80
N ALA A 73 13.63 -4.72 -3.17
CA ALA A 73 14.49 -3.63 -2.70
C ALA A 73 15.44 -4.08 -1.58
N SER A 74 15.00 -5.00 -0.71
CA SER A 74 15.82 -5.51 0.39
C SER A 74 17.03 -6.31 -0.07
N VAL A 75 16.92 -7.02 -1.20
CA VAL A 75 18.04 -7.79 -1.79
C VAL A 75 19.01 -6.91 -2.57
N SER A 76 18.55 -5.80 -3.13
CA SER A 76 19.39 -4.90 -3.94
C SER A 76 20.06 -3.79 -3.13
N GLU A 77 19.41 -3.24 -2.10
CA GLU A 77 19.87 -2.03 -1.39
C GLU A 77 20.12 -2.21 0.12
N GLY A 78 20.08 -3.42 0.66
CA GLY A 78 20.67 -3.75 1.98
C GLY A 78 20.36 -2.83 3.17
N GLY A 79 19.22 -2.11 3.19
CA GLY A 79 18.88 -1.17 4.27
C GLY A 79 17.98 0.02 3.91
N GLY A 80 17.63 0.23 2.64
CA GLY A 80 16.91 1.44 2.18
C GLY A 80 15.55 1.73 2.83
N LEU A 81 14.84 0.69 3.31
CA LEU A 81 13.49 0.81 3.85
C LEU A 81 13.42 1.39 5.27
N GLN A 82 14.52 1.40 6.03
CA GLN A 82 14.58 1.98 7.39
C GLN A 82 13.44 1.51 8.31
N GLY A 83 13.10 0.22 8.27
CA GLY A 83 12.04 -0.37 9.10
C GLY A 83 10.60 -0.11 8.63
N ILE A 84 10.40 0.56 7.49
CA ILE A 84 9.07 0.66 6.86
C ILE A 84 8.78 -0.63 6.13
N THR A 85 7.68 -1.30 6.50
CA THR A 85 7.27 -2.58 5.94
C THR A 85 5.76 -2.66 5.77
N MET A 86 5.29 -3.49 4.83
CA MET A 86 3.88 -3.82 4.66
C MET A 86 3.37 -4.92 5.59
N LYS A 87 4.23 -5.58 6.37
CA LYS A 87 3.86 -6.80 7.12
C LYS A 87 2.79 -6.61 8.20
N ASP A 88 2.75 -5.45 8.83
CA ASP A 88 1.87 -5.05 9.94
C ASP A 88 0.81 -4.03 9.49
N SER A 89 0.47 -4.01 8.20
CA SER A 89 -0.46 -2.99 7.65
C SER A 89 -1.88 -3.10 8.18
N ASP A 90 -2.28 -4.31 8.55
CA ASP A 90 -3.65 -4.66 8.89
C ASP A 90 -3.89 -4.72 10.40
N GLU A 91 -2.82 -4.73 11.21
CA GLU A 91 -2.83 -4.71 12.68
C GLU A 91 -2.92 -3.27 13.23
#